data_AF-A0A2N2JS64-F1
#
_entry.id   AF-A0A2N2JS64-F1
#
_cell.length_a   1.000
_cell.length_b   1.000
_cell.length_c   1.000
_cell.angle_alpha   90.00
_cell.angle_beta   90.00
_cell.angle_gamma   90.00
#
_symmetry.space_group_name_H-M   'P 1'
#
loop_
_entity.id
_entity.type
_entity.pdbx_description
1 polymer ?
#
loop_
_entity_poly.entity_id
_entity_poly.type
_entity_poly.pdbx_seq_one_letter_code
_entity_poly.pdbx_strand_id
1 'polypeptide(L)' 'MDAKENWGHSSNLSAVELAVRADVKHLCLFHSEHTYDDERLEQFLAETYDYLKIHTDGHPLKIDLAADGLEIEI' A
#
# COMPACT_ATOMS: atom_id res chain seq x y z
N MET A 1 17.57 -12.08 7.83
CA MET A 1 16.57 -12.56 6.86
C MET A 1 16.61 -11.55 5.75
N ASP A 2 17.14 -11.92 4.58
CA ASP A 2 17.19 -11.02 3.44
C ASP A 2 15.74 -10.69 3.05
N ALA A 3 15.29 -9.51 3.45
CA ALA A 3 14.10 -8.93 2.87
C ALA A 3 14.34 -8.92 1.35
N LYS A 4 13.35 -9.32 0.55
CA LYS A 4 13.40 -9.35 -0.93
C LYS A 4 13.57 -7.94 -1.55
N GLU A 5 14.15 -6.98 -0.83
CA GLU A 5 14.45 -5.61 -1.23
C GLU A 5 15.27 -5.57 -2.53
N ASN A 6 16.13 -6.55 -2.77
CA ASN A 6 16.97 -6.62 -3.98
C ASN A 6 16.32 -7.38 -5.15
N TRP A 7 15.06 -7.78 -5.04
CA TRP A 7 14.35 -8.53 -6.09
C TRP A 7 13.52 -7.61 -7.01
N GLY A 8 13.62 -6.29 -6.82
CA GLY A 8 12.83 -5.31 -7.56
C GLY A 8 11.40 -5.13 -7.04
N HIS A 9 11.10 -5.59 -5.82
CA HIS A 9 9.83 -5.33 -5.15
C HIS A 9 9.82 -3.94 -4.52
N SER A 10 8.70 -3.24 -4.67
CA SER A 10 8.42 -1.99 -3.94
C SER A 10 7.89 -2.29 -2.54
N SER A 11 8.16 -1.38 -1.60
CA SER A 11 7.49 -1.37 -0.31
C SER A 11 6.21 -0.53 -0.34
N ASN A 12 5.29 -0.76 0.59
CA ASN A 12 4.13 0.09 0.81
C ASN A 12 4.53 1.55 1.11
N LEU A 13 5.61 1.76 1.85
CA LEU A 13 6.13 3.10 2.15
C LEU A 13 6.48 3.86 0.87
N SER A 14 7.26 3.22 -0.02
CA SER A 14 7.66 3.79 -1.30
C SER A 14 6.44 4.11 -2.18
N ALA A 15 5.43 3.26 -2.17
CA ALA A 15 4.19 3.46 -2.90
C ALA A 15 3.41 4.68 -2.38
N VAL A 16 3.30 4.85 -1.06
CA VAL A 16 2.66 6.00 -0.42
C VAL A 16 3.42 7.30 -0.74
N GLU A 17 4.74 7.32 -0.56
CA GLU A 17 5.55 8.52 -0.84
C GLU A 17 5.41 8.95 -2.30
N LEU A 18 5.46 8.00 -3.24
CA LEU A 18 5.32 8.29 -4.66
C LEU A 18 3.92 8.80 -4.99
N ALA A 19 2.87 8.17 -4.45
CA ALA A 19 1.48 8.55 -4.63
C ALA A 19 1.23 10.00 -4.16
N VAL A 20 1.71 10.33 -2.95
CA VAL A 20 1.62 11.69 -2.40
C VAL A 20 2.38 12.70 -3.26
N ARG A 21 3.63 12.39 -3.65
CA ARG A 21 4.43 13.29 -4.50
C ARG A 21 3.80 13.53 -5.87
N ALA A 22 3.06 12.56 -6.39
CA ALA A 22 2.36 12.64 -7.67
C ALA A 22 0.94 13.20 -7.56
N ASP A 23 0.48 13.59 -6.36
CA ASP A 23 -0.87 14.09 -6.09
C ASP A 23 -1.99 13.15 -6.60
N VAL A 24 -1.79 11.84 -6.43
CA VAL A 24 -2.80 10.86 -6.84
C VAL A 24 -3.94 10.81 -5.81
N LYS A 25 -5.15 10.56 -6.30
CA LYS A 25 -6.35 10.49 -5.45
C LYS A 25 -6.55 9.11 -4.82
N HIS A 26 -6.11 8.06 -5.51
CA HIS A 26 -6.35 6.68 -5.11
C HIS A 26 -5.15 5.80 -5.47
N LEU A 27 -4.58 5.14 -4.45
CA LEU A 27 -3.54 4.12 -4.56
C LEU A 27 -4.19 2.74 -4.32
N CYS A 28 -3.99 1.80 -5.23
CA CYS A 28 -4.37 0.40 -5.02
C CYS A 28 -3.09 -0.45 -4.98
N LEU A 29 -2.86 -1.13 -3.86
CA LEU A 29 -1.72 -2.02 -3.66
C LEU A 29 -2.06 -3.41 -4.19
N PHE A 30 -1.14 -4.02 -4.94
CA PHE A 30 -1.29 -5.36 -5.49
C PHE A 30 0.05 -6.11 -5.43
N HIS A 31 0.04 -7.39 -5.80
CA HIS A 31 1.20 -8.28 -5.72
C HIS A 31 1.69 -8.52 -4.28
N SER A 32 0.73 -8.80 -3.40
CA SER A 32 0.97 -9.13 -2.00
C SER A 32 1.89 -10.34 -1.82
N GLU A 33 2.61 -10.38 -0.69
CA GLU A 33 3.47 -11.52 -0.35
C GLU A 33 2.59 -12.77 -0.15
N HIS A 34 2.87 -13.83 -0.92
CA HIS A 34 2.07 -15.07 -0.92
C HIS A 34 2.10 -15.83 0.41
N THR A 35 2.97 -15.45 1.35
CA THR A 35 3.03 -16.04 2.70
C THR A 35 2.13 -15.32 3.70
N TYR A 36 1.50 -14.20 3.33
CA TYR A 36 0.58 -13.48 4.21
C TYR A 36 -0.81 -14.10 4.14
N ASP A 37 -1.42 -14.27 5.31
CA ASP A 37 -2.84 -14.59 5.45
C ASP A 37 -3.68 -13.30 5.49
N ASP A 38 -5.01 -13.46 5.55
CA ASP A 38 -5.94 -12.35 5.51
C ASP A 38 -5.71 -11.36 6.67
N GLU A 39 -5.49 -11.86 7.88
CA GLU A 39 -5.20 -11.00 9.06
C GLU A 39 -3.92 -10.18 8.85
N ARG A 40 -2.88 -10.78 8.28
CA ARG A 40 -1.63 -10.07 7.99
C ARG A 40 -1.81 -9.04 6.88
N LEU A 41 -2.64 -9.31 5.88
CA LEU A 41 -2.96 -8.36 4.81
C LEU A 41 -3.78 -7.17 5.32
N GLU A 42 -4.74 -7.40 6.21
CA GLU A 42 -5.49 -6.33 6.89
C GLU A 42 -4.55 -5.46 7.74
N GLN A 43 -3.66 -6.08 8.51
CA GLN A 43 -2.66 -5.36 9.30
C GLN A 43 -1.72 -4.54 8.41
N PHE A 44 -1.25 -5.11 7.30
CA PHE A 44 -0.42 -4.42 6.33
C PHE A 44 -1.11 -3.18 5.72
N LEU A 45 -2.40 -3.27 5.42
CA LEU A 45 -3.18 -2.13 4.94
C LEU A 45 -3.31 -1.06 6.04
N ALA A 46 -3.60 -1.45 7.28
CA ALA A 46 -3.68 -0.53 8.41
C ALA A 46 -2.34 0.19 8.69
N GLU A 47 -1.23 -0.55 8.71
CA GLU A 47 0.13 -0.01 8.85
C GLU A 47 0.44 1.01 7.73
N THR A 48 -0.02 0.74 6.51
CA THR A 48 0.16 1.66 5.37
C THR A 48 -0.61 2.97 5.57
N TYR A 49 -1.85 2.89 6.06
CA TYR A 49 -2.64 4.08 6.38
C TYR A 49 -2.02 4.90 7.52
N ASP A 50 -1.50 4.24 8.55
CA ASP A 50 -0.83 4.92 9.65
C ASP A 50 0.45 5.61 9.18
N TYR A 51 1.19 4.98 8.27
CA TYR A 51 2.34 5.64 7.65
C TYR A 51 1.94 6.88 6.84
N LEU A 52 0.85 6.85 6.06
CA LEU A 52 0.36 8.04 5.33
C LEU A 52 0.10 9.23 6.28
N LYS A 53 -0.49 8.97 7.47
CA LYS A 53 -0.75 10.00 8.49
C LYS A 53 0.53 10.56 9.12
N ILE A 54 1.58 9.74 9.22
CA ILE A 54 2.89 10.18 9.73
C ILE A 54 3.63 10.97 8.65
N HIS A 55 3.57 10.51 7.39
CA HIS A 55 4.28 11.11 6.27
C HIS A 55 3.69 12.46 5.85
N THR A 56 2.37 12.64 5.99
CA THR A 56 1.64 13.83 5.53
C THR A 56 0.66 14.32 6.58
N ASP A 57 0.51 15.63 6.72
CA ASP A 57 -0.53 16.22 7.55
C ASP A 57 -1.86 16.27 6.76
N GLY A 58 -2.55 15.13 6.70
CA GLY A 58 -3.93 15.04 6.20
C GLY A 58 -4.11 14.93 4.68
N HIS A 59 -3.15 14.36 3.94
CA HIS A 59 -3.35 14.10 2.51
C HIS A 59 -4.55 13.15 2.29
N PRO A 60 -5.50 13.48 1.39
CA PRO A 60 -6.73 12.71 1.19
C PRO A 60 -6.54 11.44 0.33
N LEU A 61 -5.35 10.83 0.37
CA LEU A 61 -5.04 9.67 -0.46
C LEU A 61 -5.88 8.48 0.01
N LYS A 62 -6.74 7.96 -0.86
CA LYS A 62 -7.42 6.68 -0.64
C LYS A 62 -6.44 5.53 -0.91
N ILE A 63 -6.39 4.53 -0.04
CA ILE A 63 -5.53 3.34 -0.21
C ILE A 63 -6.38 2.07 -0.13
N ASP A 64 -6.41 1.28 -1.20
CA ASP A 64 -7.05 -0.05 -1.19
C ASP A 64 -5.97 -1.15 -1.35
N LEU A 65 -6.28 -2.35 -0.87
CA LEU A 65 -5.52 -3.56 -1.14
C LEU A 65 -6.33 -4.43 -2.11
N ALA A 66 -5.72 -4.80 -3.23
CA ALA A 66 -6.37 -5.61 -4.24
C ALA A 66 -6.69 -7.01 -3.71
N ALA A 67 -7.90 -7.47 -4.02
CA ALA A 67 -8.35 -8.84 -3.81
C ALA A 67 -8.99 -9.37 -5.10
N ASP A 68 -9.04 -10.69 -5.26
CA ASP A 68 -9.65 -11.32 -6.42
C ASP A 68 -11.12 -10.88 -6.55
N GLY A 69 -11.47 -10.31 -7.72
CA GLY A 69 -12.81 -9.79 -7.98
C GLY A 69 -13.09 -8.37 -7.46
N LEU A 70 -12.09 -7.66 -6.92
CA LEU A 70 -12.24 -6.24 -6.59
C LEU A 70 -12.44 -5.41 -7.87
N GLU A 71 -13.51 -4.62 -7.90
CA GLU A 71 -13.79 -3.64 -8.95
C GLU A 71 -13.66 -2.22 -8.39
N ILE A 72 -12.95 -1.35 -9.11
CA ILE A 72 -12.77 0.07 -8.76
C ILE A 72 -13.36 0.91 -9.88
N GLU A 73 -14.36 1.73 -9.54
CA GLU A 73 -14.90 2.76 -10.43
C GLU A 73 -13.95 3.97 -10.44
N ILE A 74 -13.71 4.53 -11.63
CA ILE A 74 -12.75 5.63 -11.87
C ILE A 74 -13.50 6.92 -12.21
#